data_AF-A0A7S0S7V9-F1
#
_entry.id   AF-A0A7S0S7V9-F1
#
_cell.length_a   1.000
_cell.length_b   1.000
_cell.length_c   1.000
_cell.angle_alpha   90.00
_cell.angle_beta   90.00
_cell.angle_gamma   90.00
#
_symmetry.space_group_name_H-M   'P 1'
#
loop_
_entity.id
_entity.type
_entity.pdbx_description
1 polymer ?
#
loop_
_entity_poly.entity_id
_entity_poly.type
_entity_poly.pdbx_seq_one_letter_code
_entity_poly.pdbx_strand_id
1 'polypeptide(L)'
;MEVKNAVISIALVALLPLVACHPSYWARTYRTAASGKCTEHPQFGYGPHSQRVFDDKATSYALSMDGQPKAELCPGTAYNLEVTFKSRRELLITSSAGMIKPTKDGNSDCPNRVVINDVLNGASFTLTAPCHIPEGGVKVEVTSADFSDLNYKYSSVTFHKGDVCGPLPAHCPAAAAEGGHEF
;
A
#
# COMPACT_ATOMS: atom_id res chain seq x y z
N MET A 1 -28.31 43.69 51.31
CA MET A 1 -28.44 42.37 50.64
C MET A 1 -27.46 42.36 49.49
N GLU A 2 -26.40 41.57 49.62
CA GLU A 2 -25.27 41.52 48.67
C GLU A 2 -25.43 40.27 47.80
N VAL A 3 -25.69 40.44 46.51
CA VAL A 3 -25.88 39.34 45.56
C VAL A 3 -24.51 38.97 44.98
N LYS A 4 -23.93 37.86 45.45
CA LYS A 4 -22.67 37.32 44.93
C LYS A 4 -22.95 36.56 43.63
N ASN A 5 -22.62 37.17 42.50
CA ASN A 5 -22.66 36.52 41.19
C ASN A 5 -21.53 35.48 41.10
N ALA A 6 -21.89 34.20 41.24
CA ALA A 6 -21.00 33.09 40.96
C ALA A 6 -20.85 32.92 39.45
N VAL A 7 -19.73 33.39 38.90
CA VAL A 7 -19.35 33.14 37.50
C VAL A 7 -18.87 31.69 37.41
N ILE A 8 -19.74 30.80 36.94
CA ILE A 8 -19.40 29.42 36.60
C ILE A 8 -18.70 29.46 35.24
N SER A 9 -17.37 29.52 35.25
CA SER A 9 -16.55 29.30 34.06
C SER A 9 -16.65 27.85 33.64
N ILE A 10 -17.56 27.57 32.70
CA ILE A 10 -17.62 26.29 31.97
C ILE A 10 -16.37 26.25 31.08
N ALA A 11 -15.31 25.61 31.56
CA ALA A 11 -14.15 25.25 30.75
C ALA A 11 -14.63 24.19 29.74
N LEU A 12 -15.03 24.66 28.56
CA LEU A 12 -15.32 23.82 27.40
C LEU A 12 -14.00 23.17 26.97
N VAL A 13 -13.66 22.02 27.57
CA VAL A 13 -12.56 21.18 27.11
C VAL A 13 -12.94 20.69 25.72
N ALA A 14 -12.46 21.41 24.71
CA ALA A 14 -12.52 20.96 23.33
C ALA A 14 -11.66 19.68 23.24
N LEU A 15 -12.31 18.53 23.41
CA LEU A 15 -11.82 17.25 22.94
C LEU A 15 -11.71 17.33 21.42
N LEU A 16 -10.64 17.98 20.94
CA LEU A 16 -10.27 17.87 19.54
C LEU A 16 -9.96 16.39 19.31
N PRO A 17 -10.71 15.71 18.42
CA PRO A 17 -10.36 14.35 18.07
C PRO A 17 -8.95 14.42 17.50
N LEU A 18 -8.00 13.79 18.19
CA LEU A 18 -6.72 13.44 17.61
C LEU A 18 -7.04 12.42 16.51
N VAL A 19 -7.40 12.92 15.32
CA VAL A 19 -7.65 12.10 14.15
C VAL A 19 -6.30 11.55 13.74
N ALA A 20 -5.91 10.42 14.34
CA ALA A 20 -4.67 9.75 14.01
C ALA A 20 -4.70 9.32 12.53
N CYS A 21 -3.58 9.54 11.87
CA CYS A 21 -3.31 9.26 10.45
C CYS A 21 -3.28 7.75 10.18
N HIS A 22 -4.41 7.07 10.32
CA HIS A 22 -4.42 5.62 10.19
C HIS A 22 -4.59 5.18 8.74
N PRO A 23 -3.75 4.26 8.24
CA PRO A 23 -3.92 3.69 6.90
C PRO A 23 -5.26 3.02 6.66
N SER A 24 -5.91 2.53 7.72
CA SER A 24 -7.30 2.05 7.67
C SER A 24 -8.30 3.10 7.16
N TYR A 25 -8.11 4.39 7.46
CA TYR A 25 -8.97 5.45 6.95
C TYR A 25 -8.87 5.57 5.42
N TRP A 26 -7.66 5.51 4.87
CA TRP A 26 -7.46 5.50 3.42
C TRP A 26 -8.08 4.26 2.79
N ALA A 27 -7.84 3.09 3.37
CA ALA A 27 -8.41 1.85 2.86
C ALA A 27 -9.94 1.90 2.76
N ARG A 28 -10.61 2.45 3.80
CA ARG A 28 -12.06 2.63 3.82
C ARG A 28 -12.53 3.64 2.78
N THR A 29 -11.86 4.79 2.67
CA THR A 29 -12.24 5.85 1.73
C THR A 29 -12.10 5.39 0.28
N TYR A 30 -11.02 4.67 -0.05
CA TYR A 30 -10.77 4.12 -1.39
C TYR A 30 -11.54 2.83 -1.68
N ARG A 31 -12.22 2.25 -0.68
CA ARG A 31 -13.23 1.20 -0.90
C ARG A 31 -14.55 1.80 -1.38
N THR A 32 -14.92 2.96 -0.86
CA THR A 32 -16.19 3.64 -1.17
C THR A 32 -16.08 4.69 -2.28
N ALA A 33 -14.86 5.13 -2.62
CA ALA A 33 -14.63 6.07 -3.71
C ALA A 33 -15.06 5.45 -5.05
N ALA A 34 -15.69 6.27 -5.89
CA ALA A 34 -16.47 5.90 -7.08
C ALA A 34 -15.74 5.08 -8.17
N SER A 35 -14.44 4.83 -8.05
CA SER A 35 -13.71 3.99 -8.99
C SER A 35 -13.91 2.50 -8.74
N GLY A 36 -14.11 2.05 -7.49
CA GLY A 36 -14.22 0.63 -7.13
C GLY A 36 -13.00 -0.23 -7.52
N LYS A 37 -11.91 0.40 -7.99
CA LYS A 37 -10.73 -0.29 -8.54
C LYS A 37 -9.72 -0.51 -7.44
N CYS A 38 -9.52 -1.78 -7.07
CA CYS A 38 -8.51 -2.17 -6.10
C CYS A 38 -7.06 -1.79 -6.51
N THR A 39 -6.83 -1.41 -7.77
CA THR A 39 -5.54 -0.94 -8.32
C THR A 39 -5.17 0.50 -7.98
N GLU A 40 -6.10 1.31 -7.47
CA GLU A 40 -5.76 2.68 -7.09
C GLU A 40 -4.99 2.73 -5.77
N HIS A 41 -4.05 3.66 -5.66
CA HIS A 41 -3.33 3.95 -4.43
C HIS A 41 -3.69 5.34 -3.92
N PRO A 42 -3.77 5.58 -2.60
CA PRO A 42 -4.09 6.89 -2.05
C PRO A 42 -3.20 8.00 -2.61
N GLN A 43 -3.82 9.06 -3.12
CA GLN A 43 -3.14 10.24 -3.68
C GLN A 43 -3.31 11.48 -2.79
N PHE A 44 -4.32 11.48 -1.91
CA PHE A 44 -4.65 12.62 -1.07
C PHE A 44 -4.81 12.17 0.38
N GLY A 45 -4.31 13.00 1.29
CA GLY A 45 -4.53 12.80 2.72
C GLY A 45 -5.85 13.40 3.19
N TYR A 46 -6.07 13.44 4.50
CA TYR A 46 -7.27 14.01 5.10
C TYR A 46 -6.95 14.85 6.34
N GLY A 47 -7.65 15.97 6.49
CA GLY A 47 -7.52 16.86 7.65
C GLY A 47 -6.08 17.37 7.84
N PRO A 48 -5.50 17.29 9.07
CA PRO A 48 -4.13 17.73 9.33
C PRO A 48 -3.07 16.83 8.67
N HIS A 49 -3.49 15.68 8.13
CA HIS A 49 -2.63 14.70 7.46
C HIS A 49 -2.75 14.77 5.94
N SER A 50 -2.94 15.96 5.37
CA SER A 50 -3.27 16.15 3.96
C SER A 50 -2.08 15.99 3.02
N GLN A 51 -0.87 16.28 3.50
CA GLN A 51 0.33 16.35 2.67
C GLN A 51 1.06 15.00 2.57
N ARG A 52 1.25 14.56 1.32
CA ARG A 52 2.01 13.37 0.92
C ARG A 52 3.49 13.75 0.75
N VAL A 53 4.40 13.10 1.48
CA VAL A 53 5.84 13.35 1.37
C VAL A 53 6.56 12.12 0.82
N PHE A 54 7.35 12.30 -0.24
CA PHE A 54 8.09 11.19 -0.83
C PHE A 54 9.19 10.72 0.12
N ASP A 55 9.32 9.41 0.26
CA ASP A 55 10.25 8.76 1.16
C ASP A 55 11.23 7.87 0.39
N ASP A 56 12.14 8.52 -0.31
CA ASP A 56 13.15 7.90 -1.18
C ASP A 56 14.28 7.21 -0.41
N LYS A 57 14.50 7.58 0.86
CA LYS A 57 15.66 7.16 1.65
C LYS A 57 15.32 6.37 2.90
N ALA A 58 14.06 6.34 3.35
CA ALA A 58 13.68 5.61 4.55
C ALA A 58 12.79 4.39 4.29
N THR A 59 12.37 4.15 3.04
CA THR A 59 11.67 2.93 2.64
C THR A 59 12.52 2.13 1.64
N SER A 60 12.71 0.83 1.87
CA SER A 60 13.40 -0.08 0.96
C SER A 60 12.55 -1.29 0.62
N TYR A 61 12.78 -1.86 -0.57
CA TYR A 61 12.08 -3.02 -1.09
C TYR A 61 13.08 -4.13 -1.41
N ALA A 62 12.81 -5.34 -0.96
CA ALA A 62 13.56 -6.53 -1.36
C ALA A 62 12.59 -7.58 -1.90
N LEU A 63 12.88 -8.08 -3.09
CA LEU A 63 12.11 -9.15 -3.73
C LEU A 63 12.94 -10.43 -3.72
N SER A 64 12.32 -11.55 -3.36
CA SER A 64 12.98 -12.84 -3.32
C SER A 64 12.05 -13.98 -3.75
N MET A 65 12.66 -15.06 -4.23
CA MET A 65 11.98 -16.30 -4.60
C MET A 65 12.82 -17.45 -4.06
N ASP A 66 12.22 -18.31 -3.24
CA ASP A 66 12.92 -19.41 -2.54
C ASP A 66 14.16 -18.92 -1.75
N GLY A 67 14.03 -17.75 -1.12
CA GLY A 67 15.10 -17.09 -0.36
C GLY A 67 16.20 -16.43 -1.21
N GLN A 68 16.16 -16.57 -2.53
CA GLN A 68 17.13 -15.95 -3.43
C GLN A 68 16.64 -14.56 -3.88
N PRO A 69 17.48 -13.51 -3.81
CA PRO A 69 17.13 -12.18 -4.30
C PRO A 69 16.74 -12.18 -5.78
N LYS A 70 15.74 -11.37 -6.14
CA LYS A 70 15.26 -11.17 -7.50
C LYS A 70 15.11 -9.68 -7.78
N ALA A 71 15.52 -9.25 -8.97
CA ALA A 71 15.30 -7.89 -9.45
C ALA A 71 14.07 -7.79 -10.38
N GLU A 72 13.61 -8.93 -10.89
CA GLU A 72 12.65 -9.02 -11.98
C GLU A 72 11.55 -10.05 -11.66
N LEU A 73 10.41 -9.90 -12.33
CA LEU A 73 9.25 -10.75 -12.20
C LEU A 73 9.16 -11.73 -13.36
N CYS A 74 8.73 -12.93 -13.03
CA CYS A 74 8.27 -13.94 -13.97
C CYS A 74 6.76 -14.09 -13.87
N PRO A 75 6.06 -14.20 -15.01
CA PRO A 75 4.60 -14.21 -15.00
C PRO A 75 4.03 -15.35 -14.15
N GLY A 76 2.97 -15.05 -13.39
CA GLY A 76 2.27 -16.01 -12.54
C GLY A 76 3.06 -16.53 -11.33
N THR A 77 4.28 -16.07 -11.12
CA THR A 77 5.16 -16.55 -10.05
C THR A 77 4.90 -15.78 -8.74
N ALA A 78 5.00 -16.48 -7.61
CA ALA A 78 4.88 -15.89 -6.28
C ALA A 78 6.27 -15.54 -5.73
N TYR A 79 6.38 -14.33 -5.16
CA TYR A 79 7.59 -13.79 -4.58
C TYR A 79 7.34 -13.39 -3.13
N ASN A 80 8.39 -13.47 -2.31
CA ASN A 80 8.41 -12.78 -1.03
C ASN A 80 8.92 -11.35 -1.25
N LEU A 81 8.04 -10.37 -1.03
CA LEU A 81 8.31 -8.95 -1.06
C LEU A 81 8.45 -8.44 0.38
N GLU A 82 9.62 -7.97 0.73
CA GLU A 82 9.89 -7.30 2.00
C GLU A 82 9.92 -5.80 1.80
N VAL A 83 9.21 -5.08 2.67
CA VAL A 83 9.24 -3.62 2.76
C VAL A 83 9.81 -3.27 4.13
N THR A 84 10.87 -2.47 4.16
CA THR A 84 11.52 -2.03 5.41
C THR A 84 11.46 -0.52 5.53
N PHE A 85 11.30 -0.03 6.76
CA PHE A 85 11.28 1.37 7.14
C PHE A 85 12.41 1.68 8.13
N LYS A 86 12.98 2.88 8.07
CA LYS A 86 13.95 3.33 9.11
C LYS A 86 13.30 3.68 10.45
N SER A 87 12.01 4.02 10.46
CA SER A 87 11.22 4.26 11.68
C SER A 87 9.99 3.36 11.68
N ARG A 88 9.41 3.10 12.85
CA ARG A 88 8.23 2.24 12.96
C ARG A 88 7.00 2.97 12.43
N ARG A 89 6.21 2.32 11.58
CA ARG A 89 5.07 2.91 10.89
C ARG A 89 3.92 1.94 10.72
N GLU A 90 2.72 2.47 10.61
CA GLU A 90 1.60 1.75 9.97
C GLU A 90 1.74 1.88 8.45
N LEU A 91 1.19 0.94 7.68
CA LEU A 91 1.31 0.98 6.22
C LEU A 91 0.07 0.49 5.47
N LEU A 92 -0.10 1.04 4.27
CA LEU A 92 -0.96 0.54 3.20
C LEU A 92 -0.09 0.29 1.97
N ILE A 93 -0.18 -0.90 1.41
CA ILE A 93 0.54 -1.30 0.19
C ILE A 93 -0.45 -1.66 -0.90
N THR A 94 -0.19 -1.21 -2.13
CA THR A 94 -0.96 -1.56 -3.32
C THR A 94 -0.01 -2.04 -4.42
N SER A 95 -0.42 -3.03 -5.21
CA SER A 95 0.22 -3.41 -6.46
C SER A 95 -0.64 -3.00 -7.65
N SER A 96 -0.05 -2.44 -8.71
CA SER A 96 -0.77 -2.03 -9.92
C SER A 96 -1.34 -3.22 -10.70
N ALA A 97 -0.75 -4.40 -10.56
CA ALA A 97 -1.19 -5.66 -11.16
C ALA A 97 -0.79 -6.86 -10.29
N GLY A 98 -1.39 -8.02 -10.56
CA GLY A 98 -1.16 -9.23 -9.78
C GLY A 98 -1.90 -9.23 -8.44
N MET A 99 -1.40 -9.98 -7.46
CA MET A 99 -1.98 -10.08 -6.13
C MET A 99 -0.92 -9.85 -5.07
N ILE A 100 -1.31 -9.23 -3.94
CA ILE A 100 -0.44 -9.08 -2.78
C ILE A 100 -1.18 -9.56 -1.53
N LYS A 101 -0.51 -10.42 -0.76
CA LYS A 101 -1.06 -10.98 0.49
C LYS A 101 -0.07 -10.75 1.63
N PRO A 102 -0.54 -10.42 2.84
CA PRO A 102 0.34 -10.36 4.01
C PRO A 102 0.84 -11.77 4.35
N THR A 103 2.09 -11.89 4.79
CA THR A 103 2.61 -13.18 5.32
C THR A 103 2.14 -13.47 6.75
N LYS A 104 1.79 -12.40 7.49
CA LYS A 104 1.21 -12.43 8.84
C LYS A 104 0.21 -11.30 8.95
N ASP A 105 -0.88 -11.53 9.67
CA ASP A 105 -1.90 -10.55 10.11
C ASP A 105 -2.10 -9.35 9.18
N GLY A 106 -3.17 -9.37 8.39
CA GLY A 106 -3.57 -8.22 7.60
C GLY A 106 -4.94 -8.46 6.99
N ASN A 107 -5.70 -7.38 6.81
CA ASN A 107 -6.98 -7.45 6.12
C ASN A 107 -6.81 -6.93 4.69
N SER A 108 -7.46 -7.63 3.76
CA SER A 108 -7.44 -7.31 2.34
C SER A 108 -8.85 -7.51 1.79
N ASP A 109 -9.58 -6.40 1.65
CA ASP A 109 -10.83 -6.36 0.87
C ASP A 109 -10.54 -6.39 -0.65
N CYS A 110 -9.27 -6.32 -1.05
CA CYS A 110 -8.81 -6.08 -2.41
C CYS A 110 -7.55 -6.92 -2.71
N PRO A 111 -7.56 -7.82 -3.69
CA PRO A 111 -6.51 -8.84 -3.87
C PRO A 111 -5.09 -8.30 -4.10
N ASN A 112 -4.96 -7.03 -4.47
CA ASN A 112 -3.72 -6.32 -4.74
C ASN A 112 -3.50 -5.15 -3.76
N ARG A 113 -4.18 -5.15 -2.60
CA ARG A 113 -4.01 -4.15 -1.54
C ARG A 113 -4.01 -4.81 -0.16
N VAL A 114 -3.11 -4.36 0.71
CA VAL A 114 -3.03 -4.80 2.11
C VAL A 114 -2.86 -3.59 3.02
N VAL A 115 -3.49 -3.66 4.19
CA VAL A 115 -3.42 -2.64 5.23
C VAL A 115 -2.92 -3.29 6.52
N ILE A 116 -1.89 -2.69 7.13
CA ILE A 116 -1.35 -3.09 8.42
C ILE A 116 -1.44 -1.86 9.33
N ASN A 117 -2.29 -1.97 10.36
CA ASN A 117 -2.46 -0.94 11.39
C ASN A 117 -1.54 -1.16 12.60
N ASP A 118 -0.62 -2.12 12.51
CA ASP A 118 0.43 -2.30 13.50
C ASP A 118 1.64 -1.44 13.16
N VAL A 119 2.32 -0.97 14.20
CA VAL A 119 3.45 -0.05 14.10
C VAL A 119 4.75 -0.85 14.02
N LEU A 120 5.27 -1.03 12.81
CA LEU A 120 6.38 -1.97 12.52
C LEU A 120 7.52 -1.28 11.78
N ASN A 121 8.75 -1.81 11.88
CA ASN A 121 9.89 -1.36 11.07
C ASN A 121 9.89 -1.96 9.66
N GLY A 122 8.87 -2.75 9.31
CA GLY A 122 8.77 -3.41 8.02
C GLY A 122 7.73 -4.53 8.06
N ALA A 123 7.45 -5.08 6.89
CA ALA A 123 6.52 -6.19 6.71
C ALA A 123 6.89 -7.00 5.47
N SER A 124 6.51 -8.28 5.48
CA SER A 124 6.71 -9.20 4.37
C SER A 124 5.37 -9.60 3.76
N PHE A 125 5.34 -9.67 2.43
CA PHE A 125 4.17 -9.95 1.62
C PHE A 125 4.48 -11.03 0.59
N THR A 126 3.47 -11.82 0.24
CA THR A 126 3.51 -12.62 -0.98
C THR A 126 2.99 -11.79 -2.14
N LEU A 127 3.87 -11.39 -3.07
CA LEU A 127 3.51 -10.77 -4.33
C LEU A 127 3.42 -11.85 -5.41
N THR A 128 2.22 -12.10 -5.93
CA THR A 128 2.02 -12.97 -7.10
C THR A 128 1.97 -12.11 -8.35
N ALA A 129 2.97 -12.24 -9.23
CA ALA A 129 3.01 -11.53 -10.50
C ALA A 129 1.81 -11.92 -11.38
N PRO A 130 1.24 -10.97 -12.16
CA PRO A 130 0.22 -11.31 -13.14
C PRO A 130 0.78 -12.25 -14.21
N CYS A 131 -0.09 -13.02 -14.87
CA CYS A 131 0.29 -13.86 -16.01
C CYS A 131 0.68 -13.06 -17.26
N HIS A 132 0.24 -11.80 -17.33
CA HIS A 132 0.71 -10.83 -18.30
C HIS A 132 1.29 -9.63 -17.55
N ILE A 133 2.62 -9.53 -17.55
CA ILE A 133 3.31 -8.38 -16.94
C ILE A 133 3.28 -7.24 -17.96
N PRO A 134 2.71 -6.07 -17.62
CA PRO A 134 2.64 -4.94 -18.53
C PRO A 134 4.06 -4.42 -18.87
N GLU A 135 4.22 -3.79 -20.03
CA GLU A 135 5.51 -3.27 -20.52
C GLU A 135 6.19 -2.32 -19.53
N GLY A 136 5.41 -1.48 -18.84
CA GLY A 136 5.89 -0.59 -17.78
C GLY A 136 6.24 -1.27 -16.45
N GLY A 137 6.06 -2.58 -16.33
CA GLY A 137 6.28 -3.35 -15.10
C GLY A 137 5.14 -3.26 -14.08
N VAL A 138 5.27 -4.01 -13.00
CA VAL A 138 4.34 -4.00 -11.87
C VAL A 138 4.83 -2.97 -10.85
N LYS A 139 4.06 -1.90 -10.66
CA LYS A 139 4.35 -0.86 -9.67
C LYS A 139 3.76 -1.26 -8.32
N VAL A 140 4.60 -1.30 -7.31
CA VAL A 140 4.19 -1.43 -5.91
C VAL A 140 4.31 -0.05 -5.26
N GLU A 141 3.23 0.41 -4.65
CA GLU A 141 3.17 1.68 -3.93
C GLU A 141 2.89 1.43 -2.46
N VAL A 142 3.62 2.12 -1.58
CA VAL A 142 3.43 2.11 -0.14
C VAL A 142 3.09 3.53 0.31
N THR A 143 2.05 3.64 1.13
CA THR A 143 1.77 4.80 1.96
C THR A 143 1.94 4.38 3.41
N SER A 144 2.65 5.17 4.20
CA SER A 144 2.95 4.87 5.60
C SER A 144 2.82 6.10 6.48
N ALA A 145 2.50 5.89 7.75
CA ALA A 145 2.36 6.97 8.73
C ALA A 145 3.22 6.65 9.96
N ASP A 146 3.97 7.66 10.40
CA ASP A 146 4.67 7.68 11.68
C ASP A 146 3.82 8.53 12.64
N PHE A 147 3.46 8.03 13.81
CA PHE A 147 2.63 8.76 14.77
C PHE A 147 3.22 10.09 15.22
N SER A 148 4.52 10.28 15.03
CA SER A 148 5.22 11.53 15.35
C SER A 148 5.19 12.58 14.23
N ASP A 149 4.76 12.22 13.01
CA ASP A 149 4.72 13.12 11.85
C ASP A 149 3.27 13.36 11.40
N LEU A 150 2.91 14.62 11.19
CA LEU A 150 1.61 14.97 10.62
C LEU A 150 1.52 14.57 9.14
N ASN A 151 2.65 14.40 8.44
CA ASN A 151 2.64 14.04 7.04
C ASN A 151 2.75 12.53 6.87
N TYR A 152 1.93 11.97 5.97
CA TYR A 152 2.13 10.59 5.56
C TYR A 152 3.25 10.51 4.52
N LYS A 153 3.97 9.41 4.58
CA LYS A 153 5.06 9.10 3.67
C LYS A 153 4.55 8.23 2.55
N TYR A 154 5.11 8.39 1.37
CA TYR A 154 4.91 7.44 0.29
C TYR A 154 6.21 7.05 -0.37
N SER A 155 6.23 5.84 -0.89
CA SER A 155 7.31 5.34 -1.70
C SER A 155 6.74 4.38 -2.75
N SER A 156 7.50 4.13 -3.79
CA SER A 156 7.11 3.17 -4.83
C SER A 156 8.32 2.51 -5.45
N VAL A 157 8.14 1.29 -5.91
CA VAL A 157 9.10 0.54 -6.73
C VAL A 157 8.37 -0.08 -7.91
N THR A 158 9.06 -0.19 -9.04
CA THR A 158 8.54 -0.89 -10.22
C THR A 158 9.40 -2.10 -10.48
N PHE A 159 8.78 -3.27 -10.58
CA PHE A 159 9.46 -4.50 -10.98
C PHE A 159 9.11 -4.83 -12.42
N HIS A 160 10.14 -5.03 -13.24
CA HIS A 160 9.99 -5.34 -14.66
C HIS A 160 9.90 -6.84 -14.90
N LYS A 161 9.39 -7.23 -16.07
CA LYS A 161 9.45 -8.62 -16.53
C LYS A 161 10.91 -8.97 -16.79
N GLY A 162 11.35 -10.13 -16.31
CA GLY A 162 12.68 -10.64 -16.61
C GLY A 162 12.78 -11.32 -17.97
N ASP A 163 13.97 -11.28 -18.55
CA ASP A 163 14.27 -11.90 -19.84
C ASP A 163 14.33 -13.43 -19.74
N VAL A 164 14.75 -13.92 -18.57
CA VAL A 164 14.93 -15.36 -18.31
C VAL A 164 13.88 -15.82 -17.31
N CYS A 165 12.72 -16.20 -17.85
CA CYS A 165 11.70 -16.89 -17.08
C CYS A 165 11.60 -18.35 -17.51
N GLY A 166 11.28 -19.22 -16.56
CA GLY A 166 10.92 -20.60 -16.87
C GLY A 166 9.63 -20.66 -17.71
N PRO A 167 9.19 -21.86 -18.09
CA PRO A 167 7.90 -22.05 -18.73
C PRO A 167 6.78 -21.36 -17.95
N LEU A 168 5.83 -20.74 -18.67
CA LEU A 168 4.67 -20.13 -18.02
C LEU A 168 3.95 -21.17 -17.16
N PRO A 169 3.57 -20.83 -15.92
CA PRO A 169 2.79 -21.73 -15.07
C PRO A 169 1.49 -22.16 -15.76
N ALA A 170 1.04 -23.39 -15.54
CA ALA A 170 -0.16 -23.94 -16.20
C ALA A 170 -1.45 -23.15 -15.89
N HIS A 171 -1.51 -22.45 -14.76
CA HIS A 171 -2.62 -21.56 -14.41
C HIS A 171 -2.60 -20.23 -15.15
N CYS A 172 -1.51 -19.90 -15.82
CA CYS A 172 -1.45 -18.74 -16.69
C CYS A 172 -2.03 -19.13 -18.05
N PRO A 173 -3.13 -18.48 -18.49
CA PRO A 173 -3.63 -18.71 -19.83
C PRO A 173 -2.49 -18.35 -20.80
N ALA A 174 -2.26 -19.22 -21.78
CA ALA A 174 -1.44 -18.84 -22.92
C ALA A 174 -2.02 -17.54 -23.45
N ALA A 175 -1.18 -16.52 -23.65
CA ALA A 175 -1.63 -15.28 -24.28
C ALA A 175 -2.32 -15.71 -25.57
N ALA A 176 -3.64 -15.52 -25.64
CA ALA A 176 -4.38 -15.80 -26.85
C ALA A 176 -3.67 -14.95 -27.91
N ALA A 177 -3.07 -15.60 -28.91
CA ALA A 177 -2.44 -14.89 -30.00
C ALA A 177 -3.52 -13.94 -30.51
N GLU A 178 -3.36 -12.64 -30.28
CA GLU A 178 -4.30 -11.64 -30.74
C GLU A 178 -4.26 -11.76 -32.26
N GLY A 179 -5.25 -12.47 -32.81
CA GLY A 179 -5.38 -12.69 -34.23
C GLY A 179 -5.52 -11.33 -34.87
N GLY A 180 -4.45 -10.86 -35.50
CA GLY A 180 -4.42 -9.60 -36.22
C GLY A 180 -5.59 -9.57 -37.18
N HIS A 181 -6.57 -8.72 -36.88
CA HIS A 181 -7.59 -8.35 -37.83
C HIS A 181 -6.91 -7.36 -38.78
N GLU A 182 -6.30 -7.88 -39.85
CA GLU A 182 -5.93 -7.06 -41.01
C GLU A 182 -7.22 -6.44 -41.56
N PHE A 183 -7.28 -5.11 -41.59
CA PHE A 183 -8.30 -4.35 -42.32
C PHE A 183 -7.81 -4.04 -43.73
#